data_AF-A0A3C0MWA6-F1
#
_entry.id   AF-A0A3C0MWA6-F1
#
_cell.length_a   1.000
_cell.length_b   1.000
_cell.length_c   1.000
_cell.angle_alpha   90.00
_cell.angle_beta   90.00
_cell.angle_gamma   90.00
#
_symmetry.space_group_name_H-M   'P 1'
#
loop_
_entity.id
_entity.type
_entity.pdbx_description
1 polymer ?
#
loop_
_entity_poly.entity_id
_entity_poly.type
_entity_poly.pdbx_seq_one_letter_code
_entity_poly.pdbx_strand_id
1 'polypeptide(L)'
;MSQDEAYQKYLKDASEAYEALCRRCGACCGVFEKDPCVKLVKEEDGRYSCFDYANRFGLQKTVNGNTFNCVTLCRIIPGSWPGSWQCGYKKQLKIKN
;
A
#
# COMPACT_ATOMS: atom_id res chain seq x y z
N MET A 1 26.41 3.97 18.51
CA MET A 1 25.06 4.34 18.07
C MET A 1 24.45 5.23 19.14
N SER A 2 24.03 6.44 18.78
CA SER A 2 23.31 7.34 19.69
C SER A 2 21.86 6.85 19.90
N GLN A 3 21.18 7.38 20.92
CA GLN A 3 19.77 7.07 21.17
C GLN A 3 18.88 7.48 19.98
N ASP A 4 19.21 8.59 19.32
CA ASP A 4 18.48 9.08 18.15
C ASP A 4 18.67 8.15 16.93
N GLU A 5 19.90 7.68 16.68
CA GLU A 5 20.18 6.74 15.60
C GLU A 5 19.45 5.40 15.79
N ALA A 6 19.43 4.90 17.02
CA ALA A 6 18.72 3.66 17.35
C ALA A 6 17.21 3.82 17.16
N TYR A 7 16.63 4.96 17.56
CA TYR A 7 15.21 5.24 17.38
C TYR A 7 14.83 5.37 15.90
N GLN A 8 15.63 6.08 15.10
CA GLN A 8 15.39 6.19 13.65
C GLN A 8 15.47 4.83 12.96
N LYS A 9 16.43 3.99 13.36
CA LYS A 9 16.52 2.62 12.83
C LYS A 9 15.26 1.83 13.16
N TYR A 10 14.79 1.88 14.40
CA TYR A 10 13.55 1.20 14.80
C TYR A 10 12.34 1.64 13.96
N LEU A 11 12.17 2.94 13.74
CA LEU A 11 11.07 3.45 12.91
C LEU A 11 11.16 2.98 11.45
N LYS A 12 12.38 2.97 10.89
CA LYS A 12 12.63 2.47 9.53
C LYS A 12 12.30 0.99 9.41
N ASP A 13 12.83 0.16 10.31
CA ASP A 13 12.60 -1.29 10.32
C ASP A 13 11.10 -1.61 10.47
N ALA A 14 10.40 -0.89 11.36
CA ALA A 14 8.96 -1.05 11.54
C ALA A 14 8.19 -0.68 10.25
N SER A 15 8.53 0.44 9.61
CA SER A 15 7.92 0.85 8.34
C SER A 15 8.12 -0.21 7.25
N GLU A 16 9.34 -0.75 7.11
CA GLU A 16 9.66 -1.80 6.14
C GLU A 16 8.87 -3.09 6.43
N ALA A 17 8.76 -3.48 7.70
CA ALA A 17 7.97 -4.65 8.11
C ALA A 17 6.47 -4.49 7.75
N TYR A 18 5.90 -3.30 7.94
CA TYR A 18 4.52 -3.03 7.51
C TYR A 18 4.36 -3.05 5.99
N GLU A 19 5.32 -2.49 5.25
CA GLU A 19 5.29 -2.52 3.78
C GLU A 19 5.39 -3.96 3.23
N ALA A 20 6.13 -4.84 3.90
CA ALA A 20 6.22 -6.25 3.56
C ALA A 20 4.87 -7.01 3.70
N LEU A 21 3.89 -6.45 4.42
CA LEU A 21 2.54 -7.02 4.52
C LEU A 21 1.75 -6.85 3.21
N CYS A 22 2.21 -6.01 2.28
CA CYS A 22 1.56 -5.80 0.99
C CYS A 22 1.42 -7.11 0.21
N ARG A 23 0.18 -7.52 -0.06
CA ARG A 23 -0.11 -8.71 -0.89
C ARG A 23 -0.19 -8.40 -2.39
N ARG A 24 0.18 -7.18 -2.82
CA ARG A 24 0.14 -6.74 -4.23
C ARG A 24 -1.20 -6.98 -4.91
N CYS A 25 -2.29 -6.85 -4.16
CA CYS A 25 -3.65 -7.14 -4.60
C CYS A 25 -4.34 -5.98 -5.35
N GLY A 26 -3.71 -4.80 -5.40
CA GLY A 26 -4.26 -3.61 -6.05
C GLY A 26 -5.35 -2.87 -5.25
N ALA A 27 -5.80 -3.38 -4.11
CA ALA A 27 -6.94 -2.81 -3.38
C ALA A 27 -6.71 -1.40 -2.81
N CYS A 28 -5.52 -1.11 -2.28
CA CYS A 28 -5.19 0.25 -1.85
C CYS A 28 -4.79 1.17 -3.02
N CYS A 29 -4.72 0.63 -4.23
CA CYS A 29 -4.26 1.33 -5.43
C CYS A 29 -5.38 1.61 -6.43
N GLY A 30 -6.65 1.41 -6.06
CA GLY A 30 -7.81 1.80 -6.89
C GLY A 30 -8.33 0.74 -7.87
N VAL A 31 -7.78 -0.49 -7.86
CA VAL A 31 -8.17 -1.53 -8.83
C VAL A 31 -9.65 -1.88 -8.75
N PHE A 32 -10.20 -1.99 -7.55
CA PHE A 32 -11.57 -2.46 -7.38
C PHE A 32 -12.62 -1.36 -7.55
N GLU A 33 -12.20 -0.11 -7.42
CA GLU A 33 -12.95 1.09 -7.75
C GLU A 33 -13.05 1.31 -9.27
N LYS A 34 -12.38 0.46 -10.07
CA LYS A 34 -12.23 0.61 -11.53
C LYS A 34 -11.55 1.93 -11.92
N ASP A 35 -10.73 2.48 -11.01
CA ASP A 35 -9.96 3.69 -11.23
C ASP A 35 -8.58 3.58 -10.57
N PRO A 36 -7.71 2.68 -11.06
CA PRO A 36 -6.41 2.45 -10.46
C PRO A 36 -5.49 3.66 -10.59
N CYS A 37 -4.48 3.71 -9.73
CA CYS A 37 -3.34 4.63 -9.86
C CYS A 37 -2.69 4.48 -11.24
N VAL A 38 -2.33 5.60 -11.89
CA VAL A 38 -1.64 5.60 -13.20
C VAL A 38 -0.30 4.86 -13.17
N LYS A 39 0.29 4.72 -11.99
CA LYS A 39 1.57 4.04 -11.79
C LYS A 39 1.46 2.55 -11.51
N LEU A 40 0.24 2.03 -11.44
CA LEU A 40 -0.02 0.63 -11.14
C LEU A 40 0.07 -0.22 -12.41
N VAL A 41 0.92 -1.23 -12.37
CA VAL A 41 1.11 -2.19 -13.46
C VAL A 41 0.57 -3.55 -13.00
N LYS A 42 -0.14 -4.22 -13.90
CA LYS A 42 -0.58 -5.60 -13.68
C LYS A 42 0.48 -6.55 -14.24
N GLU A 43 0.94 -7.46 -13.39
CA GLU A 43 1.92 -8.49 -13.72
C GLU A 43 1.25 -9.72 -14.36
N GLU A 44 2.05 -10.56 -15.02
CA GLU A 44 1.58 -11.78 -15.70
C GLU A 44 0.89 -12.77 -14.76
N ASP A 45 1.34 -12.84 -13.50
CA ASP A 45 0.77 -13.72 -12.47
C ASP A 45 -0.50 -13.16 -11.80
N GLY A 46 -1.02 -12.03 -12.29
CA GLY A 46 -2.22 -11.37 -11.78
C GLY A 46 -2.01 -10.49 -10.55
N ARG A 47 -0.78 -10.37 -10.03
CA ARG A 47 -0.42 -9.38 -9.00
C ARG A 47 -0.23 -8.00 -9.60
N TYR A 48 -0.15 -6.99 -8.74
CA TYR A 48 0.08 -5.60 -9.14
C TYR A 48 1.39 -5.05 -8.55
N SER A 49 2.10 -4.26 -9.32
CA SER A 49 3.30 -3.53 -8.89
C SER A 49 3.15 -2.03 -9.17
N CYS A 50 3.95 -1.22 -8.48
CA CYS A 50 4.08 0.20 -8.81
C CYS A 50 5.39 0.35 -9.60
N PHE A 51 5.34 0.88 -10.82
CA PHE A 51 6.56 1.05 -11.62
C PHE A 51 7.52 2.08 -11.02
N ASP A 52 7.00 3.01 -10.21
CA ASP A 52 7.76 4.03 -9.50
C ASP A 52 7.46 3.90 -7.99
N TYR A 53 7.83 2.76 -7.43
CA TYR A 53 7.58 2.44 -6.03
C TYR A 53 8.37 3.34 -5.06
N ALA A 54 9.56 3.80 -5.45
CA ALA A 54 10.41 4.66 -4.62
C ALA A 54 9.77 6.03 -4.38
N ASN A 55 9.08 6.60 -5.38
CA ASN A 55 8.43 7.92 -5.28
C ASN A 55 6.90 7.81 -5.20
N ARG A 56 6.38 6.70 -4.66
CA ARG A 56 4.94 6.46 -4.59
C ARG A 56 4.23 7.32 -3.54
N PHE A 57 4.90 7.70 -2.46
CA PHE A 57 4.24 8.37 -1.34
C PHE A 57 3.83 9.81 -1.68
N GLY A 58 2.70 10.26 -1.14
CA GLY A 58 2.13 11.58 -1.40
C GLY A 58 1.07 11.56 -2.49
N LEU A 59 0.86 12.72 -3.12
CA LEU A 59 -0.22 12.93 -4.08
C LEU A 59 0.04 12.15 -5.37
N GLN A 60 -0.87 11.25 -5.71
CA GLN A 60 -0.87 10.44 -6.92
C GLN A 60 -2.15 10.68 -7.72
N LYS A 61 -2.14 10.24 -8.97
CA LYS A 61 -3.25 10.37 -9.92
C LYS A 61 -3.77 9.00 -10.34
N THR A 62 -5.06 8.88 -10.57
CA THR A 62 -5.70 7.70 -11.14
C THR A 62 -5.84 7.80 -12.66
N VAL A 63 -6.16 6.69 -13.33
CA VAL A 63 -6.36 6.64 -14.79
C VAL A 63 -7.47 7.57 -15.27
N ASN A 64 -8.54 7.76 -14.49
CA ASN A 64 -9.62 8.69 -14.82
C ASN A 64 -9.32 10.14 -14.39
N GLY A 65 -8.16 10.38 -13.78
CA GLY A 65 -7.67 11.71 -13.43
C GLY A 65 -8.00 12.19 -12.03
N ASN A 66 -8.59 11.34 -11.19
CA ASN A 66 -8.79 11.64 -9.76
C ASN A 66 -7.44 11.69 -9.04
N THR A 67 -7.40 12.42 -7.93
CA THR A 67 -6.20 12.51 -7.09
C THR A 67 -6.43 11.84 -5.75
N PHE A 68 -5.38 11.21 -5.21
CA PHE A 68 -5.42 10.56 -3.90
C PHE A 68 -4.02 10.55 -3.28
N ASN A 69 -3.94 10.39 -1.96
CA ASN A 69 -2.65 10.24 -1.29
C ASN A 69 -2.28 8.77 -1.14
N CYS A 70 -1.18 8.38 -1.76
CA CYS A 70 -0.55 7.10 -1.47
C CYS A 70 0.25 7.23 -0.17
N VAL A 71 -0.05 6.36 0.78
CA VAL A 71 0.51 6.39 2.13
C VAL A 71 1.16 5.06 2.47
N THR A 72 1.93 5.02 3.55
CA THR A 72 2.47 3.79 4.10
C THR A 72 1.37 2.83 4.53
N LEU A 73 1.64 1.53 4.44
CA LEU A 73 0.69 0.50 4.83
C LEU A 73 0.33 0.54 6.31
N CYS A 74 1.25 0.96 7.18
CA CYS A 74 0.96 1.14 8.61
C CYS A 74 -0.16 2.16 8.86
N ARG A 75 -0.33 3.16 7.99
CA ARG A 75 -1.42 4.15 8.08
C ARG A 75 -2.74 3.63 7.56
N ILE A 76 -2.72 2.80 6.51
CA ILE A 76 -3.95 2.37 5.84
C ILE A 76 -4.55 1.11 6.48
N ILE A 77 -3.71 0.13 6.86
CA ILE A 77 -4.14 -1.20 7.31
C ILE A 77 -5.15 -1.14 8.48
N PRO A 78 -4.96 -0.31 9.52
CA PRO A 78 -5.92 -0.23 10.64
C PRO A 78 -7.25 0.43 10.27
N GLY A 79 -7.25 1.32 9.27
CA GLY A 79 -8.43 2.13 8.91
C GLY A 79 -9.41 1.40 8.00
N SER A 80 -10.34 2.13 7.39
CA SER A 80 -11.20 1.64 6.29
C SER A 80 -11.10 2.61 5.12
N TRP A 81 -11.20 2.09 3.91
CA TRP A 81 -11.22 2.86 2.67
C TRP A 81 -12.13 2.14 1.65
N PRO A 82 -12.58 2.81 0.57
CA PRO A 82 -13.24 2.14 -0.54
C PRO A 82 -12.44 0.92 -0.99
N GLY A 83 -13.11 -0.22 -1.23
CA GLY A 83 -12.41 -1.46 -1.64
C GLY A 83 -11.52 -2.11 -0.57
N SER A 84 -11.43 -1.57 0.65
CA SER A 84 -10.59 -2.15 1.72
C SER A 84 -10.95 -3.59 2.11
N TRP A 85 -12.20 -3.99 1.89
CA TRP A 85 -12.68 -5.36 2.07
C TRP A 85 -12.12 -6.35 1.03
N GLN A 86 -11.60 -5.86 -0.09
CA GLN A 86 -10.89 -6.65 -1.10
C GLN A 86 -9.38 -6.73 -0.88
N CYS A 87 -8.82 -5.99 0.10
CA CYS A 87 -7.40 -6.05 0.44
C CYS A 87 -7.00 -7.48 0.85
N GLY A 88 -6.04 -8.06 0.12
CA GLY A 88 -5.56 -9.42 0.34
C GLY A 88 -5.03 -9.64 1.77
N TYR A 89 -4.35 -8.65 2.34
CA TYR A 89 -3.86 -8.72 3.72
C TYR A 89 -5.03 -8.73 4.73
N LYS A 90 -5.99 -7.82 4.59
CA LYS A 90 -7.17 -7.76 5.50
C LYS A 90 -8.05 -8.99 5.40
N LYS A 91 -8.23 -9.55 4.20
CA LYS A 91 -8.93 -10.82 4.01
C LYS A 91 -8.25 -11.95 4.78
N GLN A 92 -6.92 -12.03 4.71
CA GLN A 92 -6.17 -13.05 5.45
C GLN A 92 -6.29 -12.88 6.97
N LEU A 93 -6.30 -11.64 7.48
CA LEU A 93 -6.55 -11.39 8.90
C LEU A 93 -7.94 -11.86 9.36
N LYS A 94 -8.98 -11.63 8.55
CA LYS A 94 -10.34 -12.07 8.86
C LYS A 94 -10.54 -13.59 8.84
N ILE A 95 -9.68 -14.34 8.15
CA ILE A 95 -9.74 -15.81 8.12
C ILE A 95 -9.11 -16.41 9.38
N LYS A 96 -8.23 -15.66 10.05
CA LYS A 96 -7.50 -16.12 11.24
C LYS A 96 -8.19 -15.76 12.57
N ASN A 97 -9.22 -14.91 12.53
CA ASN A 97 -10.01 -14.46 13.66
C ASN A 97 -11.41 -15.05 13.59
#